data_AF-A0A958J431-F1
#
_entry.id   AF-A0A958J431-F1
#
_cell.length_a   1.000
_cell.length_b   1.000
_cell.length_c   1.000
_cell.angle_alpha   90.00
_cell.angle_beta   90.00
_cell.angle_gamma   90.00
#
_symmetry.space_group_name_H-M   'P 1'
#
loop_
_entity.id
_entity.type
_entity.pdbx_description
1 polymer ?
#
loop_
_entity_poly.entity_id
_entity_poly.type
_entity_poly.pdbx_seq_one_letter_code
_entity_poly.pdbx_strand_id
1 'polypeptide(L)'
;MFRIPKLYAVTLLAVGTLISRSALACPMFEGLADYNCDQMVKITFLGDSIVRGVGDSSVKRGGYVGRIAEGYFEDRIVNMGVPGITSNTMFTNLRRNLKRANPGKTVRKLRQADRVVLHLGVNDYWLDRGPRFTIRNLKRIVKLLRKEMRDQYGAKPLISVSTLLPTARSYQAPFVDAVNAEIKAADSSALPVQIVHDDFDLNLLTDDGLHPGPIGYDNLADKVGKFIRNRANNESQEAHTDTDLDGVYDFYETHRFGTSITLSDSDGDGVLDGAEIFENNTDPLDASDF
;
A
#
# COMPACT_ATOMS: atom_id res chain seq x y z
N MET A 1 10.56 -50.97 59.51
CA MET A 1 9.93 -49.63 59.48
C MET A 1 10.36 -48.98 58.17
N PHE A 2 9.50 -48.94 57.14
CA PHE A 2 9.49 -47.93 56.06
C PHE A 2 8.26 -48.23 55.18
N ARG A 3 7.21 -47.42 55.33
CA ARG A 3 5.99 -47.42 54.51
C ARG A 3 6.27 -46.64 53.23
N ILE A 4 6.00 -47.24 52.07
CA ILE A 4 5.96 -46.54 50.78
C ILE A 4 4.65 -45.74 50.73
N PRO A 5 4.65 -44.42 50.46
CA PRO A 5 3.42 -43.65 50.36
C PRO A 5 2.77 -43.85 48.98
N LYS A 6 1.43 -43.94 48.98
CA LYS A 6 0.61 -43.96 47.76
C LYS A 6 0.74 -42.63 47.03
N LEU A 7 1.20 -42.66 45.78
CA LEU A 7 1.11 -41.53 44.85
C LEU A 7 -0.37 -41.33 44.47
N TYR A 8 -0.93 -40.17 44.80
CA TYR A 8 -2.21 -39.74 44.27
C TYR A 8 -2.01 -39.24 42.84
N ALA A 9 -2.65 -39.88 41.87
CA ALA A 9 -2.72 -39.38 40.51
C ALA A 9 -3.65 -38.16 40.50
N VAL A 10 -3.06 -36.97 40.46
CA VAL A 10 -3.78 -35.73 40.16
C VAL A 10 -4.02 -35.73 38.66
N THR A 11 -5.24 -36.01 38.23
CA THR A 11 -5.70 -35.69 36.88
C THR A 11 -5.75 -34.18 36.75
N LEU A 12 -4.66 -33.61 36.24
CA LEU A 12 -4.68 -32.26 35.68
C LEU A 12 -5.60 -32.30 34.47
N LEU A 13 -6.85 -31.85 34.64
CA LEU A 13 -7.65 -31.40 33.52
C LEU A 13 -6.89 -30.22 32.91
N ALA A 14 -6.17 -30.48 31.82
CA ALA A 14 -5.74 -29.43 30.93
C ALA A 14 -7.02 -28.87 30.30
N VAL A 15 -7.62 -27.86 30.96
CA VAL A 15 -8.51 -26.92 30.27
C VAL A 15 -7.60 -26.22 29.29
N GLY A 16 -7.52 -26.78 28.08
CA GLY A 16 -6.99 -26.07 26.94
C GLY A 16 -7.89 -24.88 26.77
N THR A 17 -7.46 -23.72 27.26
CA THR A 17 -7.93 -22.47 26.68
C THR A 17 -7.56 -22.59 25.21
N LEU A 18 -8.56 -22.88 24.37
CA LEU A 18 -8.52 -22.47 22.99
C LEU A 18 -8.23 -20.99 23.08
N ILE A 19 -6.97 -20.63 22.89
CA ILE A 19 -6.63 -19.26 22.55
C ILE A 19 -7.39 -19.08 21.25
N SER A 20 -8.56 -18.43 21.30
CA SER A 20 -9.20 -17.91 20.11
C SER A 20 -8.07 -17.27 19.34
N ARG A 21 -7.77 -17.81 18.16
CA ARG A 21 -6.98 -17.04 17.20
C ARG A 21 -7.76 -15.74 17.11
N SER A 22 -7.14 -14.67 17.59
CA SER A 22 -7.74 -13.35 17.60
C SER A 22 -8.32 -13.17 16.21
N ALA A 23 -9.64 -13.02 16.09
CA ALA A 23 -10.27 -12.74 14.81
C ALA A 23 -9.56 -11.51 14.26
N LEU A 24 -8.80 -11.71 13.19
CA LEU A 24 -7.93 -10.70 12.66
C LEU A 24 -8.80 -9.73 11.88
N ALA A 25 -8.79 -8.46 12.28
CA ALA A 25 -9.07 -7.30 11.42
C ALA A 25 -8.60 -7.60 10.00
N CYS A 26 -9.42 -7.28 8.97
CA CYS A 26 -9.16 -7.51 7.54
C CYS A 26 -7.72 -7.94 7.29
N PRO A 27 -7.48 -9.24 7.02
CA PRO A 27 -6.33 -9.97 7.54
C PRO A 27 -5.02 -9.21 7.32
N MET A 28 -4.30 -8.93 8.41
CA MET A 28 -2.92 -8.44 8.30
C MET A 28 -2.08 -9.51 7.61
N PHE A 29 -1.58 -9.20 6.42
CA PHE A 29 -0.74 -10.13 5.67
C PHE A 29 0.72 -9.70 5.77
N GLU A 30 1.54 -10.52 6.42
CA GLU A 30 2.97 -10.23 6.69
C GLU A 30 3.18 -8.86 7.38
N GLY A 31 2.24 -8.46 8.24
CA GLY A 31 2.27 -7.20 8.97
C GLY A 31 1.68 -6.00 8.21
N LEU A 32 1.29 -6.15 6.94
CA LEU A 32 0.63 -5.11 6.15
C LEU A 32 -0.89 -5.27 6.27
N ALA A 33 -1.65 -4.19 6.50
CA ALA A 33 -3.11 -4.31 6.43
C ALA A 33 -3.59 -4.46 4.99
N ASP A 34 -4.57 -5.35 4.82
CA ASP A 34 -5.44 -5.43 3.67
C ASP A 34 -6.55 -4.37 3.86
N TYR A 35 -6.36 -3.22 3.22
CA TYR A 35 -7.26 -2.10 3.37
C TYR A 35 -8.60 -2.37 2.71
N ASN A 36 -8.61 -3.16 1.64
CA ASN A 36 -9.79 -3.38 0.84
C ASN A 36 -10.57 -4.66 1.23
N CYS A 37 -10.05 -5.42 2.20
CA CYS A 37 -10.61 -6.64 2.75
C CYS A 37 -10.97 -7.63 1.62
N ASP A 38 -10.07 -7.78 0.64
CA ASP A 38 -10.13 -8.80 -0.43
C ASP A 38 -9.21 -10.00 -0.15
N GLN A 39 -8.72 -10.09 1.08
CA GLN A 39 -7.76 -11.05 1.60
C GLN A 39 -6.41 -11.02 0.87
N MET A 40 -6.07 -9.91 0.21
CA MET A 40 -4.84 -9.75 -0.56
C MET A 40 -4.25 -8.34 -0.43
N VAL A 41 -3.10 -8.23 0.21
CA VAL A 41 -2.35 -6.97 0.19
C VAL A 41 -1.71 -6.75 -1.18
N LYS A 42 -2.08 -5.67 -1.87
CA LYS A 42 -1.53 -5.22 -3.15
C LYS A 42 -0.92 -3.83 -3.06
N ILE A 43 0.31 -3.71 -3.55
CA ILE A 43 1.05 -2.45 -3.57
C ILE A 43 1.29 -2.04 -5.02
N THR A 44 0.74 -0.89 -5.40
CA THR A 44 0.89 -0.33 -6.74
C THR A 44 1.88 0.83 -6.74
N PHE A 45 2.88 0.76 -7.62
CA PHE A 45 3.81 1.84 -7.86
C PHE A 45 3.40 2.61 -9.12
N LEU A 46 3.02 3.87 -8.95
CA LEU A 46 2.71 4.80 -10.02
C LEU A 46 3.89 5.74 -10.25
N GLY A 47 4.29 5.90 -11.50
CA GLY A 47 5.31 6.89 -11.81
C GLY A 47 5.80 6.89 -13.24
N ASP A 48 7.00 7.41 -13.41
CA ASP A 48 7.67 7.57 -14.69
C ASP A 48 8.69 6.44 -14.97
N SER A 49 9.80 6.79 -15.62
CA SER A 49 10.85 5.86 -16.00
C SER A 49 11.60 5.27 -14.80
N ILE A 50 11.67 5.98 -13.67
CA ILE A 50 12.31 5.47 -12.46
C ILE A 50 11.53 4.28 -11.91
N VAL A 51 10.21 4.42 -11.78
CA VAL A 51 9.29 3.35 -11.37
C VAL A 51 9.32 2.19 -12.36
N ARG A 52 9.38 2.51 -13.66
CA ARG A 52 9.45 1.49 -14.72
C ARG A 52 10.72 0.63 -14.62
N GLY A 53 11.81 1.18 -14.08
CA GLY A 53 13.12 0.52 -14.05
C GLY A 53 13.99 0.78 -15.28
N VAL A 54 13.83 1.93 -15.94
CA VAL A 54 14.72 2.31 -17.05
C VAL A 54 16.15 2.50 -16.53
N GLY A 55 17.15 1.99 -17.24
CA GLY A 55 18.56 1.99 -16.79
C GLY A 55 18.99 0.71 -16.10
N ASP A 56 18.04 -0.14 -15.71
CA ASP A 56 18.33 -1.45 -15.12
C ASP A 56 18.77 -2.46 -16.19
N SER A 57 20.08 -2.63 -16.32
CA SER A 57 20.70 -3.59 -17.24
C SER A 57 20.81 -5.02 -16.69
N SER A 58 20.31 -5.26 -15.47
CA SER A 58 20.36 -6.59 -14.86
C SER A 58 19.51 -7.63 -15.62
N VAL A 59 19.81 -8.90 -15.41
CA VAL A 59 19.09 -10.03 -16.02
C VAL A 59 17.61 -10.00 -15.63
N LYS A 60 17.34 -9.69 -14.36
CA LYS A 60 16.00 -9.49 -13.84
C LYS A 60 15.62 -8.01 -13.87
N ARG A 61 15.18 -7.57 -15.04
CA ARG A 61 14.75 -6.18 -15.29
C ARG A 61 13.54 -5.81 -14.42
N GLY A 62 13.47 -4.56 -13.99
CA GLY A 62 12.28 -4.03 -13.32
C GLY A 62 12.56 -2.90 -12.34
N GLY A 63 13.82 -2.47 -12.23
CA GLY A 63 14.26 -1.45 -11.30
C GLY A 63 14.04 -1.87 -9.85
N TYR A 64 13.80 -0.88 -8.99
CA TYR A 64 13.58 -1.14 -7.57
C TYR A 64 12.24 -1.83 -7.31
N VAL A 65 11.22 -1.58 -8.15
CA VAL A 65 9.91 -2.22 -8.01
C VAL A 65 10.00 -3.72 -8.28
N GLY A 66 10.74 -4.13 -9.32
CA GLY A 66 10.99 -5.55 -9.61
C GLY A 66 11.71 -6.25 -8.45
N ARG A 67 12.74 -5.63 -7.90
CA ARG A 67 13.49 -6.15 -6.73
C ARG A 67 12.62 -6.30 -5.49
N ILE A 68 11.71 -5.36 -5.24
CA ILE A 68 10.73 -5.47 -4.15
C ILE A 68 9.73 -6.60 -4.41
N ALA A 69 9.30 -6.78 -5.66
CA ALA A 69 8.40 -7.88 -6.02
C ALA A 69 9.04 -9.24 -5.73
N GLU A 70 10.28 -9.46 -6.17
CA GLU A 70 11.02 -10.72 -5.95
C GLU A 70 11.30 -11.00 -4.47
N GLY A 71 11.59 -9.97 -3.69
CA GLY A 71 12.01 -10.14 -2.30
C GLY A 71 10.87 -10.46 -1.34
N TYR A 72 9.64 -10.10 -1.68
CA TYR A 72 8.58 -10.01 -0.68
C TYR A 72 7.17 -10.39 -1.18
N PHE A 73 6.81 -10.13 -2.44
CA PHE A 73 5.40 -9.90 -2.79
C PHE A 73 5.09 -10.15 -4.29
N GLU A 74 5.64 -11.17 -4.94
CA GLU A 74 5.63 -11.31 -6.41
C GLU A 74 4.28 -10.93 -7.07
N ASP A 75 3.20 -11.62 -6.74
CA ASP A 75 1.87 -11.37 -7.34
C ASP A 75 1.13 -10.14 -6.80
N ARG A 76 1.70 -9.50 -5.78
CA ARG A 76 1.11 -8.41 -5.00
C ARG A 76 1.68 -7.04 -5.36
N ILE A 77 2.84 -7.00 -6.01
CA ILE A 77 3.42 -5.74 -6.50
C ILE A 77 2.95 -5.45 -7.92
N VAL A 78 2.47 -4.22 -8.14
CA VAL A 78 2.06 -3.74 -9.46
C VAL A 78 2.95 -2.58 -9.87
N ASN A 79 3.82 -2.82 -10.87
CA ASN A 79 4.60 -1.75 -11.50
C ASN A 79 3.78 -1.05 -12.60
N MET A 80 3.44 0.21 -12.39
CA MET A 80 2.74 1.08 -13.35
C MET A 80 3.59 2.28 -13.79
N GLY A 81 4.92 2.11 -13.83
CA GLY A 81 5.82 3.11 -14.37
C GLY A 81 5.66 3.31 -15.88
N VAL A 82 5.50 4.56 -16.32
CA VAL A 82 5.37 4.93 -17.73
C VAL A 82 6.48 5.92 -18.10
N PRO A 83 7.53 5.49 -18.81
CA PRO A 83 8.63 6.38 -19.21
C PRO A 83 8.13 7.65 -19.92
N GLY A 84 8.71 8.79 -19.58
CA GLY A 84 8.36 10.09 -20.17
C GLY A 84 7.03 10.68 -19.70
N ILE A 85 6.25 10.00 -18.86
CA ILE A 85 4.96 10.53 -18.40
C ILE A 85 5.15 11.76 -17.50
N THR A 86 4.35 12.78 -17.72
CA THR A 86 4.26 13.98 -16.87
C THR A 86 3.17 13.83 -15.83
N SER A 87 3.20 14.65 -14.78
CA SER A 87 2.16 14.71 -13.75
C SER A 87 0.78 15.02 -14.34
N ASN A 88 0.71 15.88 -15.35
CA ASN A 88 -0.54 16.26 -16.02
C ASN A 88 -1.11 15.10 -16.85
N THR A 89 -0.25 14.39 -17.60
CA THR A 89 -0.67 13.24 -18.40
C THR A 89 -1.13 12.09 -17.50
N MET A 90 -0.39 11.79 -16.43
CA MET A 90 -0.80 10.80 -15.43
C MET A 90 -2.18 11.15 -14.84
N PHE A 91 -2.35 12.38 -14.36
CA PHE A 91 -3.64 12.83 -13.81
C PHE A 91 -4.79 12.68 -14.81
N THR A 92 -4.59 13.12 -16.05
CA THR A 92 -5.62 13.07 -17.09
C THR A 92 -6.00 11.63 -17.43
N ASN A 93 -5.01 10.75 -17.55
CA ASN A 93 -5.22 9.34 -17.83
C ASN A 93 -5.94 8.63 -16.68
N LEU A 94 -5.54 8.85 -15.44
CA LEU A 94 -6.23 8.30 -14.27
C LEU A 94 -7.67 8.79 -14.20
N ARG A 95 -7.89 10.11 -14.35
CA ARG A 95 -9.23 10.72 -14.32
C ARG A 95 -10.17 10.11 -15.37
N ARG A 96 -9.65 9.84 -16.57
CA ARG A 96 -10.44 9.25 -17.67
C ARG A 96 -10.79 7.79 -17.41
N ASN A 97 -9.90 7.03 -16.79
CA ASN A 97 -10.02 5.58 -16.74
C ASN A 97 -10.56 5.03 -15.40
N LEU A 98 -10.31 5.71 -14.27
CA LEU A 98 -10.77 5.27 -12.95
C LEU A 98 -12.29 5.34 -12.77
N LYS A 99 -13.01 6.04 -13.64
CA LYS A 99 -14.48 6.16 -13.61
C LYS A 99 -15.21 5.17 -14.50
N ARG A 100 -14.49 4.40 -15.32
CA ARG A 100 -15.12 3.51 -16.30
C ARG A 100 -15.75 2.33 -15.59
N ALA A 101 -16.96 1.93 -15.98
CA ALA A 101 -17.58 0.72 -15.45
C ALA A 101 -16.69 -0.52 -15.72
N ASN A 102 -16.18 -0.63 -16.95
CA ASN A 102 -15.25 -1.68 -17.37
C ASN A 102 -13.87 -1.08 -17.68
N PRO A 103 -13.01 -0.87 -16.67
CA PRO A 103 -11.66 -0.37 -16.89
C PRO A 103 -10.77 -1.45 -17.52
N GLY A 104 -9.71 -1.02 -18.21
CA GLY A 104 -8.68 -1.95 -18.69
C GLY A 104 -7.92 -2.62 -17.54
N LYS A 105 -7.22 -3.73 -17.85
CA LYS A 105 -6.48 -4.57 -16.88
C LYS A 105 -5.63 -3.78 -15.88
N THR A 106 -4.87 -2.79 -16.36
CA THR A 106 -4.00 -1.96 -15.54
C THR A 106 -4.76 -1.17 -14.48
N VAL A 107 -5.90 -0.57 -14.84
CA VAL A 107 -6.71 0.21 -13.91
C VAL A 107 -7.47 -0.69 -12.95
N ARG A 108 -7.84 -1.91 -13.37
CA ARG A 108 -8.37 -2.93 -12.45
C ARG A 108 -7.35 -3.31 -11.38
N LYS A 109 -6.06 -3.46 -11.73
CA LYS A 109 -5.00 -3.70 -10.75
C LYS A 109 -4.83 -2.53 -9.77
N LEU A 110 -4.78 -1.30 -10.26
CA LEU A 110 -4.71 -0.10 -9.41
C LEU A 110 -5.91 0.00 -8.46
N ARG A 111 -7.10 -0.34 -8.95
CA ARG A 111 -8.34 -0.34 -8.16
C ARG A 111 -8.34 -1.33 -7.00
N GLN A 112 -7.53 -2.37 -7.06
CA GLN A 112 -7.36 -3.36 -5.99
C GLN A 112 -6.17 -3.02 -5.08
N ALA A 113 -5.54 -1.86 -5.22
CA ALA A 113 -4.37 -1.54 -4.43
C ALA A 113 -4.77 -1.13 -3.01
N ASP A 114 -4.18 -1.76 -2.01
CA ASP A 114 -4.22 -1.28 -0.62
C ASP A 114 -3.26 -0.12 -0.44
N ARG A 115 -2.16 -0.15 -1.18
CA ARG A 115 -1.09 0.86 -1.10
C ARG A 115 -0.73 1.38 -2.47
N VAL A 116 -0.54 2.68 -2.56
CA VAL A 116 -0.07 3.35 -3.77
C VAL A 116 1.17 4.18 -3.46
N VAL A 117 2.29 3.84 -4.09
CA VAL A 117 3.51 4.64 -4.05
C VAL A 117 3.59 5.49 -5.31
N LEU A 118 3.72 6.81 -5.16
CA LEU A 118 3.74 7.76 -6.27
C LEU A 118 5.11 8.46 -6.36
N HIS A 119 5.84 8.17 -7.45
CA HIS A 119 7.09 8.85 -7.82
C HIS A 119 6.95 9.47 -9.20
N LEU A 120 6.77 10.79 -9.28
CA LEU A 120 6.47 11.45 -10.55
C LEU A 120 6.82 12.94 -10.53
N GLY A 121 7.47 13.43 -11.59
CA GLY A 121 7.58 14.88 -11.80
C GLY A 121 8.76 15.34 -12.63
N VAL A 122 9.79 14.50 -12.84
CA VAL A 122 11.00 14.94 -13.57
C VAL A 122 10.71 15.37 -15.01
N ASN A 123 9.73 14.74 -15.66
CA ASN A 123 9.33 15.07 -17.02
C ASN A 123 8.50 16.37 -17.13
N ASP A 124 8.00 16.92 -16.01
CA ASP A 124 7.28 18.20 -16.04
C ASP A 124 8.22 19.37 -16.41
N TYR A 125 9.53 19.17 -16.29
CA TYR A 125 10.56 20.07 -16.81
C TYR A 125 10.28 20.49 -18.27
N TRP A 126 9.88 19.54 -19.11
CA TRP A 126 9.63 19.77 -20.54
C TRP A 126 8.35 20.54 -20.84
N LEU A 127 7.52 20.81 -19.83
CA LEU A 127 6.28 21.57 -19.99
C LEU A 127 6.48 23.08 -19.87
N ASP A 128 7.69 23.53 -19.52
CA ASP A 128 8.00 24.94 -19.23
C ASP A 128 7.03 25.54 -18.19
N ARG A 129 6.83 24.79 -17.10
CA ARG A 129 6.00 25.19 -15.96
C ARG A 129 6.83 25.16 -14.68
N GLY A 130 6.55 26.09 -13.77
CA GLY A 130 7.22 26.11 -12.47
C GLY A 130 6.88 24.90 -11.58
N PRO A 131 7.70 24.59 -10.56
CA PRO A 131 7.57 23.41 -9.69
C PRO A 131 6.19 23.20 -9.05
N ARG A 132 5.49 24.29 -8.70
CA ARG A 132 4.13 24.26 -8.14
C ARG A 132 3.10 23.61 -9.06
N PHE A 133 3.36 23.57 -10.36
CA PHE A 133 2.52 22.82 -11.30
C PHE A 133 2.52 21.33 -10.99
N THR A 134 3.71 20.74 -10.78
CA THR A 134 3.91 19.35 -10.38
C THR A 134 3.15 19.06 -9.09
N ILE A 135 3.33 19.90 -8.05
CA ILE A 135 2.69 19.70 -6.74
C ILE A 135 1.17 19.72 -6.83
N ARG A 136 0.61 20.67 -7.60
CA ARG A 136 -0.85 20.73 -7.81
C ARG A 136 -1.37 19.45 -8.47
N ASN A 137 -0.66 18.90 -9.45
CA ASN A 137 -1.09 17.66 -10.10
C ASN A 137 -0.93 16.44 -9.19
N LEU A 138 0.15 16.36 -8.40
CA LEU A 138 0.31 15.29 -7.40
C LEU A 138 -0.86 15.31 -6.39
N LYS A 139 -1.21 16.48 -5.83
CA LYS A 139 -2.38 16.65 -4.94
C LYS A 139 -3.68 16.22 -5.63
N ARG A 140 -3.86 16.54 -6.91
CA ARG A 140 -5.04 16.12 -7.68
C ARG A 140 -5.08 14.62 -7.92
N ILE A 141 -3.93 13.97 -8.15
CA ILE A 141 -3.82 12.52 -8.28
C ILE A 141 -4.18 11.84 -6.96
N VAL A 142 -3.57 12.26 -5.84
CA VAL A 142 -3.87 11.72 -4.49
C VAL A 142 -5.36 11.85 -4.18
N LYS A 143 -5.94 13.04 -4.40
CA LYS A 143 -7.37 13.29 -4.19
C LYS A 143 -8.25 12.39 -5.07
N LEU A 144 -7.88 12.22 -6.34
CA LEU A 144 -8.62 11.36 -7.28
C LEU A 144 -8.57 9.90 -6.83
N LEU A 145 -7.39 9.35 -6.53
CA LEU A 145 -7.22 7.96 -6.12
C LEU A 145 -8.05 7.66 -4.86
N ARG A 146 -7.92 8.49 -3.82
CA ARG A 146 -8.71 8.32 -2.58
C ARG A 146 -10.20 8.38 -2.81
N LYS A 147 -10.67 9.27 -3.71
CA LYS A 147 -12.09 9.39 -4.00
C LYS A 147 -12.59 8.14 -4.73
N GLU A 148 -12.01 7.83 -5.88
CA GLU A 148 -12.55 6.79 -6.76
C GLU A 148 -12.39 5.39 -6.17
N MET A 149 -11.36 5.15 -5.34
CA MET A 149 -11.19 3.85 -4.67
C MET A 149 -12.10 3.71 -3.46
N ARG A 150 -12.32 4.78 -2.67
CA ARG A 150 -13.31 4.76 -1.59
C ARG A 150 -14.72 4.52 -2.12
N ASP A 151 -15.11 5.25 -3.16
CA ASP A 151 -16.46 5.15 -3.73
C ASP A 151 -16.75 3.74 -4.31
N GLN A 152 -15.71 3.00 -4.69
CA GLN A 152 -15.88 1.69 -5.35
C GLN A 152 -15.64 0.49 -4.42
N TYR A 153 -14.71 0.59 -3.48
CA TYR A 153 -14.28 -0.53 -2.63
C TYR A 153 -14.31 -0.20 -1.15
N GLY A 154 -14.74 1.00 -0.78
CA GLY A 154 -14.88 1.40 0.60
C GLY A 154 -13.62 1.89 1.31
N ALA A 155 -12.44 1.50 0.82
CA ALA A 155 -11.18 1.95 1.40
C ALA A 155 -10.55 3.09 0.62
N LYS A 156 -9.92 3.98 1.39
CA LYS A 156 -8.91 4.88 0.85
C LYS A 156 -7.60 4.10 0.89
N PRO A 157 -6.93 3.85 -0.24
CA PRO A 157 -5.62 3.23 -0.18
C PRO A 157 -4.68 4.11 0.66
N LEU A 158 -3.72 3.48 1.33
CA LEU A 158 -2.58 4.20 1.86
C LEU A 158 -1.76 4.72 0.70
N ILE A 159 -1.62 6.04 0.60
CA ILE A 159 -0.85 6.66 -0.48
C ILE A 159 0.43 7.23 0.12
N SER A 160 1.55 6.94 -0.50
CA SER A 160 2.85 7.51 -0.17
C SER A 160 3.41 8.22 -1.39
N VAL A 161 3.76 9.49 -1.24
CA VAL A 161 4.43 10.27 -2.27
C VAL A 161 5.92 10.31 -1.95
N SER A 162 6.75 10.14 -2.97
CA SER A 162 8.19 10.30 -2.82
C SER A 162 8.67 11.67 -3.29
N THR A 163 9.80 12.13 -2.75
CA THR A 163 10.62 13.11 -3.49
C THR A 163 11.16 12.47 -4.77
N LEU A 164 11.58 13.29 -5.72
CA LEU A 164 12.27 12.86 -6.93
C LEU A 164 13.73 12.52 -6.61
N LEU A 165 14.30 11.58 -7.36
CA LEU A 165 15.75 11.42 -7.38
C LEU A 165 16.43 12.71 -7.89
N PRO A 166 17.59 13.07 -7.34
CA PRO A 166 18.44 14.09 -7.93
C PRO A 166 18.97 13.59 -9.29
N THR A 167 19.42 14.51 -10.14
CA THR A 167 19.92 14.19 -11.48
C THR A 167 21.27 14.86 -11.71
N ALA A 168 22.18 14.17 -12.41
CA ALA A 168 23.45 14.72 -12.86
C ALA A 168 23.30 15.61 -14.12
N ARG A 169 22.10 15.69 -14.69
CA ARG A 169 21.80 16.57 -15.83
C ARG A 169 21.72 18.01 -15.38
N SER A 170 22.76 18.79 -15.65
CA SER A 170 22.88 20.20 -15.26
C SER A 170 21.67 21.07 -15.66
N TYR A 171 21.05 20.77 -16.80
CA TYR A 171 19.88 21.51 -17.29
C TYR A 171 18.57 21.18 -16.57
N GLN A 172 18.45 19.98 -15.98
CA GLN A 172 17.27 19.54 -15.23
C GLN A 172 17.42 19.68 -13.71
N ALA A 173 18.64 19.61 -13.18
CA ALA A 173 18.91 19.59 -11.74
C ALA A 173 18.25 20.76 -10.97
N PRO A 174 18.33 22.04 -11.41
CA PRO A 174 17.69 23.15 -10.68
C PRO A 174 16.17 23.01 -10.57
N PHE A 175 15.52 22.44 -11.61
CA PHE A 175 14.10 22.19 -11.58
C PHE A 175 13.74 21.05 -10.62
N VAL A 176 14.51 19.95 -10.65
CA VAL A 176 14.31 18.79 -9.77
C VAL A 176 14.47 19.20 -8.30
N ASP A 177 15.50 19.98 -7.97
CA ASP A 177 15.74 20.48 -6.62
C ASP A 177 14.59 21.38 -6.15
N ALA A 178 14.11 22.26 -7.01
CA ALA A 178 12.99 23.14 -6.69
C ALA A 178 11.66 22.37 -6.53
N VAL A 179 11.44 21.31 -7.30
CA VAL A 179 10.30 20.40 -7.11
C VAL A 179 10.42 19.66 -5.78
N ASN A 180 11.61 19.14 -5.43
CA ASN A 180 11.82 18.45 -4.17
C ASN A 180 11.61 19.36 -2.95
N ALA A 181 12.06 20.61 -3.01
CA ALA A 181 11.77 21.60 -1.98
C ALA A 181 10.26 21.83 -1.80
N GLU A 182 9.53 21.99 -2.90
CA GLU A 182 8.07 22.22 -2.90
C GLU A 182 7.28 20.96 -2.51
N ILE A 183 7.75 19.74 -2.84
CA ILE A 183 7.17 18.47 -2.38
C ILE A 183 7.27 18.41 -0.85
N LYS A 184 8.47 18.59 -0.29
CA LYS A 184 8.70 18.54 1.17
C LYS A 184 7.90 19.61 1.91
N ALA A 185 7.82 20.83 1.38
CA ALA A 185 7.02 21.90 1.98
C ALA A 185 5.50 21.66 1.91
N ALA A 186 5.04 20.77 1.02
CA ALA A 186 3.64 20.44 0.83
C ALA A 186 3.19 19.20 1.62
N ASP A 187 4.08 18.58 2.40
CA ASP A 187 3.78 17.39 3.19
C ASP A 187 2.60 17.63 4.12
N SER A 188 1.58 16.79 3.97
CA SER A 188 0.31 16.89 4.66
C SER A 188 -0.52 15.65 4.38
N SER A 189 -1.65 15.50 5.06
CA SER A 189 -2.61 14.45 4.70
C SER A 189 -3.03 14.53 3.21
N ALA A 190 -3.07 15.72 2.60
CA ALA A 190 -3.44 15.91 1.19
C ALA A 190 -2.31 15.54 0.18
N LEU A 191 -1.07 15.46 0.64
CA LEU A 191 0.10 15.03 -0.12
C LEU A 191 1.09 14.36 0.85
N PRO A 192 0.87 13.09 1.20
CA PRO A 192 1.64 12.40 2.23
C PRO A 192 3.05 12.07 1.72
N VAL A 193 4.03 12.92 2.02
CA VAL A 193 5.41 12.75 1.56
C VAL A 193 6.16 11.90 2.57
N GLN A 194 6.39 10.63 2.22
CA GLN A 194 6.88 9.63 3.18
C GLN A 194 8.15 8.91 2.73
N ILE A 195 8.50 9.05 1.44
CA ILE A 195 9.68 8.40 0.87
C ILE A 195 10.63 9.49 0.35
N VAL A 196 11.80 9.58 0.96
CA VAL A 196 12.84 10.55 0.60
C VAL A 196 13.78 9.88 -0.40
N HIS A 197 13.95 10.45 -1.59
CA HIS A 197 14.90 10.02 -2.62
C HIS A 197 15.88 11.11 -3.05
N ASP A 198 15.70 12.35 -2.58
CA ASP A 198 16.56 13.49 -2.90
C ASP A 198 17.94 13.43 -2.24
N ASP A 199 18.19 12.40 -1.43
CA ASP A 199 19.49 12.02 -0.86
C ASP A 199 20.21 10.90 -1.64
N PHE A 200 19.70 10.52 -2.81
CA PHE A 200 20.26 9.45 -3.63
C PHE A 200 21.64 9.82 -4.20
N ASP A 201 22.58 8.86 -4.18
CA ASP A 201 23.94 9.05 -4.68
C ASP A 201 23.98 9.10 -6.22
N LEU A 202 24.39 10.25 -6.76
CA LEU A 202 24.50 10.49 -8.20
C LEU A 202 25.48 9.53 -8.90
N ASN A 203 26.46 8.95 -8.18
CA ASN A 203 27.39 7.98 -8.74
C ASN A 203 26.72 6.63 -9.09
N LEU A 204 25.50 6.40 -8.60
CA LEU A 204 24.73 5.20 -8.89
C LEU A 204 23.80 5.37 -10.11
N LEU A 205 23.83 6.53 -10.76
CA LEU A 205 23.17 6.77 -12.03
C LEU A 205 23.97 6.17 -13.18
N THR A 206 23.27 5.80 -14.25
CA THR A 206 23.88 5.50 -15.54
C THR A 206 24.44 6.76 -16.19
N ASP A 207 25.20 6.60 -17.28
CA ASP A 207 25.83 7.69 -18.03
C ASP A 207 24.86 8.76 -18.53
N ASP A 208 23.56 8.45 -18.57
CA ASP A 208 22.53 9.40 -18.96
C ASP A 208 22.21 10.45 -17.87
N GLY A 209 22.76 10.28 -16.67
CA GLY A 209 22.66 11.20 -15.54
C GLY A 209 21.28 11.32 -14.92
N LEU A 210 20.34 10.41 -15.22
CA LEU A 210 18.97 10.44 -14.68
C LEU A 210 18.53 9.08 -14.12
N HIS A 211 18.84 8.00 -14.83
CA HIS A 211 18.35 6.68 -14.48
C HIS A 211 19.36 5.95 -13.59
N PRO A 212 18.93 5.32 -12.47
CA PRO A 212 19.78 4.43 -11.70
C PRO A 212 20.27 3.24 -12.54
N GLY A 213 21.52 2.83 -12.31
CA GLY A 213 22.02 1.53 -12.75
C GLY A 213 21.52 0.40 -11.82
N PRO A 214 21.95 -0.86 -12.05
CA PRO A 214 21.55 -1.99 -11.22
C PRO A 214 21.77 -1.78 -9.71
N ILE A 215 22.95 -1.30 -9.30
CA ILE A 215 23.31 -1.04 -7.89
C ILE A 215 22.47 0.11 -7.30
N GLY A 216 22.18 1.14 -8.11
CA GLY A 216 21.29 2.22 -7.71
C GLY A 216 19.87 1.74 -7.45
N TYR A 217 19.37 0.82 -8.28
CA TYR A 217 18.08 0.20 -8.06
C TYR A 217 18.06 -0.77 -6.87
N ASP A 218 19.16 -1.45 -6.54
CA ASP A 218 19.28 -2.22 -5.29
C ASP A 218 19.12 -1.30 -4.06
N ASN A 219 19.81 -0.14 -4.07
CA ASN A 219 19.71 0.85 -2.98
C ASN A 219 18.29 1.39 -2.82
N LEU A 220 17.64 1.76 -3.93
CA LEU A 220 16.24 2.19 -3.89
C LEU A 220 15.32 1.09 -3.37
N ALA A 221 15.53 -0.15 -3.78
CA ALA A 221 14.70 -1.29 -3.38
C ALA A 221 14.80 -1.53 -1.87
N ASP A 222 16.01 -1.52 -1.31
CA ASP A 222 16.22 -1.67 0.12
C ASP A 222 15.54 -0.54 0.91
N LYS A 223 15.73 0.72 0.49
CA LYS A 223 15.12 1.88 1.15
C LYS A 223 13.60 1.83 1.15
N VAL A 224 13.00 1.61 -0.02
CA VAL A 224 11.54 1.58 -0.18
C VAL A 224 10.93 0.33 0.46
N GLY A 225 11.59 -0.82 0.33
CA GLY A 225 11.17 -2.06 0.98
C GLY A 225 11.17 -1.95 2.52
N LYS A 226 12.20 -1.32 3.11
CA LYS A 226 12.22 -1.01 4.55
C LYS A 226 11.09 -0.07 4.97
N PHE A 227 10.80 0.96 4.17
CA PHE A 227 9.69 1.87 4.42
C PHE A 227 8.34 1.11 4.47
N ILE A 228 8.08 0.27 3.45
CA ILE A 228 6.84 -0.50 3.34
C ILE A 228 6.65 -1.43 4.55
N ARG A 229 7.71 -2.12 4.99
CA ARG A 229 7.65 -3.07 6.11
C ARG A 229 7.56 -2.41 7.48
N ASN A 230 8.22 -1.28 7.70
CA ASN A 230 8.36 -0.75 9.06
C ASN A 230 7.31 0.33 9.36
N ARG A 231 7.26 1.36 8.53
CA ARG A 231 6.46 2.56 8.84
C ARG A 231 5.00 2.37 8.49
N ALA A 232 4.77 1.75 7.35
CA ALA A 232 3.41 1.60 6.86
C ALA A 232 2.65 0.48 7.58
N ASN A 233 3.29 -0.38 8.38
CA ASN A 233 2.60 -1.29 9.31
C ASN A 233 1.93 -0.51 10.46
N ASN A 234 2.62 0.49 11.02
CA ASN A 234 2.06 1.32 12.09
C ASN A 234 0.92 2.22 11.57
N GLU A 235 1.09 2.82 10.39
CA GLU A 235 0.03 3.63 9.75
C GLU A 235 -1.17 2.77 9.33
N SER A 236 -0.95 1.48 9.04
CA SER A 236 -2.01 0.49 8.75
C SER A 236 -2.99 0.32 9.88
N GLN A 237 -2.49 0.24 11.12
CA GLN A 237 -3.32 0.02 12.30
C GLN A 237 -4.06 1.30 12.73
N GLU A 238 -3.54 2.49 12.42
CA GLU A 238 -4.14 3.77 12.80
C GLU A 238 -5.19 4.29 11.79
N ALA A 239 -5.22 3.78 10.56
CA ALA A 239 -5.98 4.40 9.47
C ALA A 239 -7.46 3.99 9.40
N HIS A 240 -7.86 2.88 10.01
CA HIS A 240 -9.22 2.36 9.98
C HIS A 240 -9.71 1.99 11.37
N THR A 241 -10.89 2.51 11.71
CA THR A 241 -11.60 2.15 12.94
C THR A 241 -12.26 0.78 12.73
N ASP A 242 -12.13 -0.04 13.76
CA ASP A 242 -12.83 -1.30 14.00
C ASP A 242 -13.36 -1.14 15.44
N THR A 243 -14.63 -0.82 15.58
CA THR A 243 -15.20 -0.29 16.83
C THR A 243 -15.46 -1.39 17.86
N ASP A 244 -15.87 -2.58 17.42
CA ASP A 244 -16.14 -3.74 18.28
C ASP A 244 -15.06 -4.82 18.23
N LEU A 245 -14.02 -4.63 17.41
CA LEU A 245 -12.79 -5.43 17.38
C LEU A 245 -13.04 -6.88 16.96
N ASP A 246 -14.03 -7.09 16.10
CA ASP A 246 -14.43 -8.39 15.60
C ASP A 246 -13.60 -8.86 14.38
N GLY A 247 -12.92 -7.91 13.75
CA GLY A 247 -12.07 -8.13 12.61
C GLY A 247 -12.57 -7.52 11.28
N VAL A 248 -13.63 -6.72 11.30
CA VAL A 248 -14.16 -6.01 10.13
C VAL A 248 -14.11 -4.51 10.40
N TYR A 249 -13.52 -3.71 9.51
CA TYR A 249 -13.52 -2.26 9.74
C TYR A 249 -14.94 -1.67 9.60
N ASP A 250 -15.30 -0.68 10.43
CA ASP A 250 -16.63 -0.03 10.50
C ASP A 250 -17.24 0.32 9.13
N PHE A 251 -16.37 0.75 8.21
CA PHE A 251 -16.80 1.11 6.86
C PHE A 251 -17.34 -0.12 6.10
N TYR A 252 -16.67 -1.26 6.21
CA TYR A 252 -17.03 -2.50 5.51
C TYR A 252 -18.25 -3.16 6.10
N GLU A 253 -18.37 -3.15 7.42
CA GLU A 253 -19.57 -3.60 8.10
C GLU A 253 -20.79 -2.87 7.53
N THR A 254 -20.78 -1.53 7.53
CA THR A 254 -21.93 -0.73 7.08
C THR A 254 -22.17 -0.74 5.56
N HIS A 255 -21.13 -0.79 4.73
CA HIS A 255 -21.28 -0.57 3.27
C HIS A 255 -21.17 -1.85 2.44
N ARG A 256 -20.67 -2.95 3.00
CA ARG A 256 -20.43 -4.20 2.25
C ARG A 256 -21.15 -5.38 2.86
N PHE A 257 -21.02 -5.60 4.16
CA PHE A 257 -21.52 -6.81 4.82
C PHE A 257 -22.90 -6.61 5.45
N GLY A 258 -23.26 -5.38 5.82
CA GLY A 258 -24.53 -5.06 6.47
C GLY A 258 -24.54 -5.35 7.96
N THR A 259 -23.38 -5.65 8.55
CA THR A 259 -23.18 -5.95 9.96
C THR A 259 -23.13 -4.68 10.83
N SER A 260 -23.15 -4.86 12.14
CA SER A 260 -23.25 -3.80 13.13
C SER A 260 -21.89 -3.42 13.70
N ILE A 261 -21.47 -2.15 13.49
CA ILE A 261 -20.22 -1.55 14.01
C ILE A 261 -20.04 -1.51 15.53
N THR A 262 -20.95 -2.08 16.31
CA THR A 262 -20.89 -2.10 17.78
C THR A 262 -21.21 -3.48 18.35
N LEU A 263 -21.47 -4.46 17.50
CA LEU A 263 -21.81 -5.81 17.88
C LEU A 263 -20.89 -6.72 17.10
N SER A 264 -19.92 -7.32 17.80
CA SER A 264 -18.94 -8.19 17.17
C SER A 264 -19.53 -9.49 16.60
N ASP A 265 -20.82 -9.73 16.82
CA ASP A 265 -21.66 -10.85 16.37
C ASP A 265 -23.03 -10.22 16.08
N SER A 266 -23.33 -10.01 14.80
CA SER A 266 -24.48 -9.21 14.34
C SER A 266 -25.80 -9.97 14.36
N ASP A 267 -25.78 -11.29 14.20
CA ASP A 267 -26.98 -12.13 14.18
C ASP A 267 -27.21 -12.92 15.48
N GLY A 268 -26.21 -12.97 16.35
CA GLY A 268 -26.29 -13.48 17.70
C GLY A 268 -26.15 -14.99 17.81
N ASP A 269 -25.54 -15.65 16.84
CA ASP A 269 -25.33 -17.11 16.86
C ASP A 269 -24.12 -17.56 17.70
N GLY A 270 -23.28 -16.61 18.12
CA GLY A 270 -22.09 -16.82 18.94
C GLY A 270 -20.77 -16.90 18.17
N VAL A 271 -20.77 -16.67 16.85
CA VAL A 271 -19.58 -16.49 16.00
C VAL A 271 -19.40 -15.00 15.69
N LEU A 272 -18.15 -14.56 15.52
CA LEU A 272 -17.88 -13.15 15.20
C LEU A 272 -18.06 -12.89 13.71
N ASP A 273 -18.61 -11.73 13.31
CA ASP A 273 -18.88 -11.44 11.89
C ASP A 273 -17.59 -11.57 11.05
N GLY A 274 -16.46 -11.05 11.55
CA GLY A 274 -15.16 -11.20 10.91
C GLY A 274 -14.73 -12.66 10.71
N ALA A 275 -15.00 -13.55 11.67
CA ALA A 275 -14.66 -14.96 11.55
C ALA A 275 -15.52 -15.66 10.49
N GLU A 276 -16.80 -15.33 10.44
CA GLU A 276 -17.73 -15.83 9.43
C GLU A 276 -17.34 -15.40 8.02
N ILE A 277 -17.06 -14.11 7.84
CA ILE A 277 -16.71 -13.52 6.55
C ILE A 277 -15.38 -14.05 6.03
N PHE A 278 -14.35 -14.12 6.88
CA PHE A 278 -12.98 -14.36 6.42
C PHE A 278 -12.47 -15.79 6.64
N GLU A 279 -13.00 -16.53 7.61
CA GLU A 279 -12.53 -17.89 7.94
C GLU A 279 -13.54 -18.95 7.51
N ASN A 280 -14.81 -18.80 7.91
CA ASN A 280 -15.82 -19.84 7.70
C ASN A 280 -16.49 -19.73 6.31
N ASN A 281 -16.51 -18.54 5.72
CA ASN A 281 -17.26 -18.20 4.51
C ASN A 281 -18.78 -18.44 4.68
N THR A 282 -19.31 -18.01 5.82
CA THR A 282 -20.74 -18.04 6.21
C THR A 282 -21.36 -16.64 6.11
N ASP A 283 -22.68 -16.52 6.34
CA ASP A 283 -23.38 -15.23 6.25
C ASP A 283 -23.54 -14.63 7.66
N PRO A 284 -22.85 -13.53 8.02
CA PRO A 284 -22.86 -12.95 9.37
C PRO A 284 -24.19 -12.30 9.79
N LEU A 285 -25.25 -12.60 9.03
CA LEU A 285 -26.61 -12.12 9.22
C LEU A 285 -27.61 -13.29 9.24
N ASP A 286 -27.13 -14.55 9.18
CA ASP A 286 -27.92 -15.78 9.21
C ASP A 286 -27.53 -16.66 10.40
N ALA A 287 -28.16 -16.38 11.53
CA ALA A 287 -27.95 -17.11 12.79
C ALA A 287 -28.34 -18.61 12.78
N SER A 288 -28.58 -19.20 11.62
CA SER A 288 -28.87 -20.63 11.43
C SER A 288 -27.72 -21.43 10.83
N ASP A 289 -26.62 -20.78 10.45
CA ASP A 289 -25.45 -21.46 9.90
C ASP A 289 -24.45 -22.00 10.96
N PHE A 290 -24.65 -21.67 12.24
CA PHE A 290 -24.01 -22.30 13.42
C PHE A 290 -24.96 -22.83 14.52
#